data_AF-A0A7X7CDJ0-F1
#
_entry.id   AF-A0A7X7CDJ0-F1
#
_cell.length_a   1.000
_cell.length_b   1.000
_cell.length_c   1.000
_cell.angle_alpha   90.00
_cell.angle_beta   90.00
_cell.angle_gamma   90.00
#
_symmetry.space_group_name_H-M   'P 1'
#
loop_
_entity.id
_entity.type
_entity.pdbx_description
1 polymer ?
#
loop_
_entity_poly.entity_id
_entity_poly.type
_entity_poly.pdbx_seq_one_letter_code
_entity_poly.pdbx_strand_id
1 'polypeptide(L)'
;MAGALRKTMQYLGFAGQDPDAEEYMYEDEAYEIEEHTPSRVLTPIPRVPEPELSRIVTVHPATYNEARDIGEAFRDGIPVIMNLTG
;
A
#
# COMPACT_ATOMS: atom_id res chain seq x y z
N MET A 1 -48.53 -29.35 2.02
CA MET A 1 -47.17 -29.83 2.38
C MET A 1 -46.22 -29.69 1.18
N ALA A 2 -45.89 -28.47 0.75
CA ALA A 2 -45.04 -28.22 -0.43
C ALA A 2 -43.78 -27.39 -0.11
N GLY A 3 -43.57 -27.00 1.16
CA GLY A 3 -42.47 -26.10 1.56
C GLY A 3 -41.17 -26.82 1.93
N ALA A 4 -41.21 -28.11 2.26
CA ALA A 4 -40.04 -28.84 2.76
C ALA A 4 -39.01 -29.10 1.65
N LEU A 5 -39.47 -29.54 0.48
CA LEU A 5 -38.60 -29.80 -0.68
C LEU A 5 -37.98 -28.51 -1.25
N ARG A 6 -38.70 -27.38 -1.23
CA ARG A 6 -38.18 -26.08 -1.68
C ARG A 6 -37.05 -25.58 -0.77
N LYS A 7 -37.18 -25.76 0.54
CA LYS A 7 -36.18 -25.34 1.52
C LYS A 7 -34.91 -26.19 1.46
N THR A 8 -35.02 -27.50 1.25
CA THR A 8 -33.83 -28.36 1.09
C THR A 8 -33.12 -28.08 -0.24
N MET A 9 -33.83 -27.80 -1.33
CA MET A 9 -33.20 -27.40 -2.59
C MET A 9 -32.53 -26.01 -2.51
N GLN A 10 -33.10 -25.06 -1.76
CA GLN A 10 -32.43 -23.79 -1.45
C GLN A 10 -31.20 -23.97 -0.56
N TYR A 11 -31.27 -24.87 0.43
CA TYR A 11 -30.14 -25.15 1.32
C TYR A 11 -28.98 -25.89 0.63
N LEU A 12 -29.29 -26.78 -0.33
CA LEU A 12 -28.31 -27.47 -1.16
C LEU A 12 -27.82 -26.63 -2.36
N GLY A 13 -28.22 -25.36 -2.45
CA GLY A 13 -27.76 -24.43 -3.49
C GLY A 13 -28.29 -24.72 -4.90
N PHE A 14 -29.32 -25.55 -5.04
CA PHE A 14 -29.81 -26.05 -6.34
C PHE A 14 -31.07 -25.35 -6.87
N ALA A 15 -31.61 -24.37 -6.14
CA ALA A 15 -32.84 -23.68 -6.54
C ALA A 15 -32.53 -22.24 -7.01
N GLY A 16 -32.04 -22.13 -8.24
CA GLY A 16 -31.88 -20.84 -8.92
C GLY A 16 -30.72 -20.84 -9.91
N GLN A 17 -30.78 -21.69 -10.93
CA GLN A 17 -29.91 -21.56 -12.10
C GLN A 17 -30.82 -21.20 -13.27
N ASP A 18 -31.08 -19.91 -13.47
CA ASP A 18 -31.42 -19.44 -14.81
C ASP A 18 -30.14 -19.65 -15.65
N PRO A 19 -30.23 -20.27 -16.83
CA PRO A 19 -29.08 -20.49 -17.72
C PRO A 19 -28.52 -19.17 -18.31
N ASP A 20 -29.10 -18.04 -17.93
CA ASP A 20 -28.76 -16.69 -18.40
C ASP A 20 -27.78 -15.97 -17.45
N ALA A 21 -27.19 -16.68 -16.48
CA ALA A 21 -26.15 -16.20 -15.56
C ALA A 21 -24.83 -15.77 -16.25
N GLU A 22 -24.86 -15.53 -17.55
CA GLU A 22 -23.76 -15.02 -18.37
C GLU A 22 -23.85 -13.52 -18.68
N GLU A 23 -24.84 -12.79 -18.14
CA GLU A 23 -24.72 -11.34 -18.09
C GLU A 23 -23.89 -10.98 -16.86
N TYR A 24 -22.59 -10.83 -17.08
CA TYR A 24 -21.64 -10.20 -16.16
C TYR A 24 -22.12 -8.78 -15.84
N MET A 25 -23.13 -8.67 -14.98
CA MET A 25 -23.45 -7.45 -14.27
C MET A 25 -22.30 -7.26 -13.28
N TYR A 26 -21.31 -6.48 -13.70
CA TYR A 26 -20.50 -5.73 -12.75
C TYR A 26 -21.50 -4.89 -11.96
N GLU A 27 -21.94 -5.41 -10.81
CA GLU A 27 -22.56 -4.58 -9.80
C GLU A 27 -21.49 -3.54 -9.45
N ASP A 28 -21.72 -2.31 -9.88
CA ASP A 28 -20.95 -1.15 -9.48
C ASP A 28 -21.20 -0.97 -7.97
N GLU A 29 -20.51 -1.78 -7.17
CA GLU A 29 -20.41 -1.62 -5.73
C GLU A 29 -19.65 -0.32 -5.51
N ALA A 30 -20.35 0.80 -5.61
CA ALA A 30 -19.86 2.09 -5.21
C ALA A 30 -19.53 2.02 -3.71
N TYR A 31 -18.27 1.74 -3.41
CA TYR A 31 -17.76 1.77 -2.05
C TYR A 31 -17.95 3.19 -1.51
N GLU A 32 -18.83 3.36 -0.52
CA GLU A 32 -18.90 4.58 0.26
C GLU A 32 -17.57 4.74 1.01
N ILE A 33 -16.75 5.68 0.56
CA ILE A 33 -15.52 6.05 1.25
C ILE A 33 -15.95 6.86 2.49
N GLU A 34 -16.04 6.22 3.65
CA GLU A 34 -16.08 6.96 4.91
C GLU A 34 -14.78 7.78 5.02
N GLU A 35 -14.89 9.10 4.94
CA GLU A 35 -13.78 10.01 5.22
C GLU A 35 -13.41 9.93 6.72
N HIS A 36 -12.61 8.91 7.06
CA HIS A 36 -12.02 8.80 8.38
C HIS A 36 -10.92 9.84 8.47
N THR A 37 -11.25 11.03 8.96
CA THR A 37 -10.23 12.04 9.29
C THR A 37 -9.49 11.56 10.54
N PRO A 38 -8.24 11.09 10.43
CA PRO A 38 -7.53 10.67 11.63
C PRO A 38 -7.32 11.90 12.51
N SER A 39 -7.77 11.84 13.75
CA SER A 39 -7.38 12.81 14.77
C SER A 39 -5.86 12.73 14.91
N ARG A 40 -5.17 13.72 14.32
CA ARG A 40 -3.71 13.72 14.19
C ARG A 40 -3.08 14.06 15.55
N VAL A 41 -2.83 13.04 16.36
CA VAL A 41 -1.98 13.16 17.55
C VAL A 41 -0.53 13.28 17.08
N LEU A 42 0.05 14.47 17.20
CA LEU A 42 1.45 14.71 16.86
C LEU A 42 2.35 14.18 17.99
N THR A 43 2.93 13.00 17.82
CA THR A 43 4.09 12.60 18.64
C THR A 43 5.28 13.52 18.34
N PRO A 44 5.91 14.14 19.35
CA PRO A 44 7.12 14.94 19.13
C PRO A 44 8.21 14.09 18.51
N ILE A 45 8.69 14.50 17.34
CA ILE A 45 9.84 13.86 16.68
C ILE A 45 11.09 14.31 17.45
N PRO A 46 11.96 13.39 17.91
CA PRO A 46 13.23 13.77 18.52
C PRO A 46 14.03 14.60 17.52
N ARG A 47 14.44 15.81 17.92
CA ARG A 47 15.28 16.66 17.08
C ARG A 47 16.69 16.08 17.07
N VAL A 48 17.07 15.48 15.96
CA VAL A 48 18.47 15.16 15.69
C VAL A 48 19.22 16.49 15.55
N PRO A 49 20.39 16.67 16.18
CA PRO A 49 21.21 17.85 15.96
C PRO A 49 21.43 18.04 14.45
N GLU A 50 21.20 19.25 13.94
CA GLU A 50 21.44 19.54 12.53
C GLU A 50 22.93 19.33 12.23
N PRO A 51 23.27 18.51 11.22
CA PRO A 51 24.67 18.31 10.86
C PRO A 51 25.27 19.66 10.47
N GLU A 52 26.42 20.00 11.04
CA GLU A 52 27.22 21.14 10.59
C GLU A 52 27.59 20.92 9.11
N LEU A 53 26.90 21.63 8.21
CA LEU A 53 26.96 21.46 6.75
C LEU A 53 28.32 21.93 6.19
N SER A 54 29.38 21.17 6.44
CA SER A 54 30.72 21.44 5.91
C SER A 54 31.02 20.68 4.61
N ARG A 55 30.29 19.60 4.34
CA ARG A 55 30.48 18.74 3.16
C ARG A 55 29.19 18.01 2.78
N ILE A 56 28.92 17.91 1.48
CA ILE A 56 27.84 17.12 0.89
C ILE A 56 28.47 16.14 -0.10
N VAL A 57 28.02 14.88 -0.10
CA VAL A 57 28.44 13.85 -1.05
C VAL A 57 27.37 13.69 -2.13
N THR A 58 27.79 13.70 -3.40
CA THR A 58 26.90 13.47 -4.54
C THR A 58 27.37 12.23 -5.31
N VAL A 59 26.45 11.30 -5.58
CA VAL A 59 26.73 10.02 -6.26
C VAL A 59 25.74 9.76 -7.39
N HIS A 60 26.16 8.92 -8.34
CA HIS A 60 25.34 8.47 -9.46
C HIS A 60 25.33 6.93 -9.47
N PRO A 61 24.62 6.29 -8.53
CA PRO A 61 24.71 4.84 -8.38
C PRO A 61 24.05 4.13 -9.56
N ALA A 62 24.78 3.19 -10.15
CA ALA A 62 24.33 2.35 -11.26
C ALA A 62 23.98 0.94 -10.79
N THR A 63 24.54 0.50 -9.67
CA THR A 63 24.35 -0.85 -9.13
C THR A 63 24.08 -0.84 -7.62
N TYR A 64 23.45 -1.92 -7.14
CA TYR A 64 23.16 -2.07 -5.71
C TYR A 64 24.43 -2.13 -4.82
N ASN A 65 25.56 -2.56 -5.38
CA ASN A 65 26.82 -2.70 -4.64
C ASN A 65 27.30 -1.37 -4.03
N GLU A 66 26.92 -0.24 -4.63
CA GLU A 66 27.29 1.11 -4.18
C GLU A 66 26.52 1.56 -2.92
N ALA A 67 25.48 0.82 -2.53
CA ALA A 67 24.67 1.15 -1.37
C ALA A 67 25.47 1.17 -0.05
N ARG A 68 26.53 0.36 0.04
CA ARG A 68 27.38 0.32 1.25
C ARG A 68 28.06 1.66 1.47
N ASP A 69 28.73 2.18 0.46
CA ASP A 69 29.54 3.40 0.55
C ASP A 69 28.63 4.62 0.81
N ILE A 70 27.43 4.64 0.21
CA ILE A 70 26.38 5.63 0.47
C ILE A 70 25.93 5.59 1.94
N GLY A 71 25.68 4.39 2.46
CA GLY A 71 25.25 4.19 3.83
C GLY A 71 26.31 4.58 4.85
N GLU A 72 27.59 4.36 4.54
CA GLU A 72 28.71 4.78 5.37
C GLU A 72 28.79 6.31 5.47
N ALA A 73 28.77 7.02 4.33
CA ALA A 73 28.77 8.49 4.32
C ALA A 73 27.59 9.08 5.11
N PHE A 74 26.40 8.50 4.96
CA PHE A 74 25.22 8.93 5.71
C PHE A 74 25.35 8.67 7.21
N ARG A 75 25.91 7.52 7.61
CA ARG A 75 26.14 7.19 9.03
C ARG A 75 27.15 8.12 9.69
N ASP A 76 28.11 8.64 8.93
CA ASP A 76 29.07 9.64 9.39
C ASP A 76 28.48 11.05 9.51
N GLY A 77 27.17 11.21 9.25
CA GLY A 77 26.46 12.48 9.34
C GLY A 77 26.65 13.38 8.11
N ILE A 78 27.20 12.85 7.01
CA ILE A 78 27.39 13.57 5.77
C ILE A 78 26.15 13.38 4.90
N PRO A 79 25.43 14.45 4.52
CA PRO A 79 24.30 14.34 3.61
C PRO A 79 24.71 13.78 2.25
N VAL A 80 23.88 12.89 1.69
CA VAL A 80 24.13 12.25 0.38
C VAL A 80 23.01 12.59 -0.61
N ILE A 81 23.37 13.09 -1.79
CA ILE A 81 22.46 13.28 -2.93
C ILE A 81 22.75 12.18 -3.95
N MET A 82 21.71 11.44 -4.33
CA MET A 82 21.80 10.35 -5.31
C MET A 82 21.06 10.71 -6.59
N ASN A 83 21.74 10.66 -7.74
CA ASN A 83 21.11 10.74 -9.05
C ASN A 83 20.88 9.32 -9.60
N LEU A 84 19.61 8.95 -9.77
CA LEU A 84 19.18 7.61 -10.20
C LEU A 84 18.68 7.55 -11.65
N THR A 85 18.86 8.63 -12.41
CA THR A 85 18.35 8.79 -13.78
C THR A 85 19.37 8.39 -14.86
N GLY A 86 20.44 7.68 -14.48
CA GLY A 86 21.53 7.24 -15.36
C GLY A 86 21.15 6.12 -16.33
#